data_AF-X0YZN2-F1
#
_entry.id   AF-X0YZN2-F1
#
_cell.length_a   1.000
_cell.length_b   1.000
_cell.length_c   1.000
_cell.angle_alpha   90.00
_cell.angle_beta   90.00
_cell.angle_gamma   90.00
#
_symmetry.space_group_name_H-M   'P 1'
#
loop_
_entity.id
_entity.type
_entity.pdbx_description
1 polymer ?
#
loop_
_entity_poly.entity_id
_entity_poly.type
_entity_poly.pdbx_seq_one_letter_code
_entity_poly.pdbx_strand_id
1 'polypeptide(L)' 'MKIYHIIELLQMAIGEKPMSEKIKKKRAKHFFWGTIRKQFPKVLSKKTFKIVEIPEDPYPKGY' A
#
# COMPACT_ATOMS: atom_id res chain seq x y z
N MET A 1 -28.06 -3.99 -10.63
CA MET A 1 -27.71 -3.86 -9.20
C MET A 1 -26.74 -2.69 -9.06
N LYS A 2 -27.03 -1.68 -8.23
CA LYS A 2 -26.12 -0.53 -8.06
C LYS A 2 -25.02 -0.91 -7.06
N ILE A 3 -23.77 -0.93 -7.52
CA ILE A 3 -22.60 -1.19 -6.68
C ILE A 3 -22.14 0.16 -6.15
N TYR A 4 -22.28 0.38 -4.84
CA TYR A 4 -21.86 1.62 -4.18
C TYR A 4 -20.52 1.40 -3.47
N HIS A 5 -19.60 2.35 -3.61
CA HIS A 5 -18.39 2.35 -2.76
C HIS A 5 -18.76 2.71 -1.31
N ILE A 6 -18.00 2.20 -0.35
CA ILE A 6 -18.21 2.45 1.08
C ILE A 6 -18.34 3.94 1.43
N ILE A 7 -17.61 4.79 0.70
CA ILE A 7 -17.63 6.25 0.86
C ILE A 7 -18.98 6.84 0.44
N GLU A 8 -19.61 6.30 -0.60
CA GLU A 8 -20.92 6.76 -1.08
C GLU A 8 -22.04 6.35 -0.13
N LEU A 9 -21.93 5.15 0.46
CA LEU A 9 -22.84 4.69 1.51
C LEU A 9 -22.76 5.60 2.73
N LEU A 10 -21.54 5.96 3.15
CA LEU A 10 -21.31 6.93 4.23
C LEU A 10 -21.86 8.33 3.90
N GLN A 11 -21.65 8.83 2.69
CA GLN A 11 -22.21 10.11 2.25
C GLN A 11 -23.74 10.11 2.31
N MET A 12 -24.36 9.04 1.81
CA MET A 12 -25.82 8.88 1.88
C MET A 12 -26.32 8.76 3.32
N ALA A 13 -25.59 8.08 4.21
CA ALA A 13 -25.94 7.97 5.62
C ALA A 13 -25.85 9.31 6.38
N ILE A 14 -24.94 10.20 5.98
CA ILE A 14 -24.77 11.54 6.55
C ILE A 14 -25.72 12.57 5.90
N GLY A 15 -26.49 12.17 4.87
CA GLY A 15 -27.41 13.05 4.13
C GLY A 15 -26.72 13.89 3.04
N GLU A 16 -25.44 13.61 2.75
CA GLU A 16 -24.73 14.23 1.65
C GLU A 16 -25.07 13.57 0.31
N LYS A 17 -24.98 14.34 -0.78
CA LYS A 17 -25.13 13.79 -2.13
C LYS A 17 -23.84 13.10 -2.55
N PRO A 18 -23.91 11.85 -3.08
CA PRO A 18 -22.73 11.16 -3.55
C PRO A 18 -22.09 11.92 -4.69
N MET A 19 -20.77 11.96 -4.69
CA MET A 19 -20.00 12.75 -5.64
C MET A 19 -20.21 12.29 -7.10
N SER A 20 -20.03 13.18 -8.08
CA SER A 20 -20.07 12.80 -9.50
C SER A 20 -18.92 11.86 -9.87
N GLU A 21 -19.20 10.89 -10.74
CA GLU A 21 -18.25 9.95 -11.37
C GLU A 21 -16.95 10.62 -11.85
N LYS A 22 -17.06 11.78 -12.52
CA LYS A 22 -15.89 12.52 -13.05
C LYS A 22 -14.93 12.96 -11.93
N ILE A 23 -15.48 13.45 -10.82
CA ILE A 23 -14.70 13.92 -9.67
C ILE A 23 -14.08 12.73 -8.93
N LYS A 24 -14.81 11.61 -8.81
CA LYS A 24 -14.29 10.37 -8.22
C LYS A 24 -13.06 9.87 -8.97
N LYS A 25 -13.12 9.79 -10.31
CA LYS A 25 -11.99 9.37 -11.13
C LYS A 25 -10.78 10.30 -10.96
N LYS A 26 -11.01 11.61 -10.91
CA LYS A 26 -9.94 12.59 -10.67
C LYS A 26 -9.29 12.39 -9.30
N ARG A 27 -10.09 12.24 -8.22
CA ARG A 27 -9.57 11.96 -6.87
C ARG A 27 -8.83 10.63 -6.82
N ALA A 28 -9.38 9.56 -7.41
CA ALA A 28 -8.74 8.26 -7.45
C ALA A 28 -7.34 8.32 -8.09
N LYS A 29 -7.19 9.06 -9.20
CA LYS A 29 -5.89 9.30 -9.83
C LYS A 29 -4.91 10.02 -8.90
N HIS A 30 -5.36 11.05 -8.19
CA HIS A 30 -4.53 11.79 -7.24
C HIS A 30 -4.12 10.93 -6.03
N PHE A 31 -5.05 10.17 -5.45
CA PHE A 31 -4.75 9.23 -4.36
C PHE A 31 -3.76 8.18 -4.82
N PHE A 32 -4.02 7.53 -5.95
CA PHE A 32 -3.12 6.51 -6.50
C PHE A 32 -1.71 7.05 -6.70
N TRP A 33 -1.56 8.19 -7.38
CA TRP A 33 -0.24 8.77 -7.63
C TRP A 33 0.45 9.26 -6.35
N GLY A 34 -0.33 9.80 -5.40
CA GLY A 34 0.15 10.17 -4.07
C GLY A 34 0.70 8.97 -3.30
N THR A 35 -0.05 7.85 -3.29
CA THR A 35 0.36 6.60 -2.66
C THR A 35 1.60 6.01 -3.32
N ILE A 36 1.65 5.94 -4.65
CA ILE A 36 2.84 5.49 -5.39
C ILE A 36 4.06 6.38 -5.06
N ARG A 37 3.88 7.70 -4.95
CA ARG A 37 5.01 8.58 -4.65
C ARG A 37 5.49 8.49 -3.19
N LYS A 38 4.57 8.28 -2.23
CA LYS A 38 4.85 8.46 -0.80
C LYS A 38 4.99 7.16 -0.03
N GLN A 39 4.26 6.13 -0.43
CA GLN A 39 4.18 4.85 0.28
C GLN A 39 4.75 3.69 -0.52
N PHE A 40 5.06 3.87 -1.81
CA PHE A 40 5.72 2.82 -2.55
C PHE A 40 7.05 2.53 -1.87
N PRO A 41 7.29 1.28 -1.46
CA PRO A 41 8.51 0.94 -0.75
C PRO A 41 9.68 1.38 -1.61
N LYS A 42 10.70 1.97 -0.97
CA LYS A 42 11.97 2.28 -1.63
C LYS A 42 12.73 0.96 -1.85
N VAL A 43 12.18 0.09 -2.68
CA VAL A 43 12.77 -1.21 -3.04
C VAL A 43 14.09 -1.02 -3.81
N LEU A 44 14.30 0.17 -4.37
CA LEU A 44 15.57 0.61 -4.96
C LEU A 44 16.68 0.92 -3.93
N SER A 45 16.62 0.34 -2.73
CA SER A 45 17.73 0.41 -1.79
C SER A 45 18.89 -0.44 -2.32
N LYS A 46 20.03 0.18 -2.64
CA LYS A 46 21.28 -0.53 -2.96
C LYS A 46 21.85 -1.33 -1.78
N LYS A 47 21.30 -1.17 -0.57
CA LYS A 47 21.69 -1.96 0.60
C LYS A 47 21.03 -3.33 0.51
N THR A 48 21.76 -4.29 -0.05
CA THR A 48 21.45 -5.72 0.04
C THR A 48 21.72 -6.19 1.46
N PHE A 49 20.71 -6.74 2.13
CA PHE A 49 20.94 -7.54 3.33
C PHE A 49 21.54 -8.87 2.85
N LYS A 50 22.86 -9.02 2.98
CA LYS A 50 23.47 -10.35 2.91
C LYS A 50 23.05 -11.08 4.17
N ILE A 51 22.15 -12.05 4.02
CA ILE A 51 21.86 -13.01 5.08
C ILE A 51 23.16 -13.77 5.27
N VAL A 52 23.77 -13.61 6.45
CA VAL A 52 24.96 -14.38 6.81
C VAL A 52 24.50 -15.83 6.92
N GLU A 53 25.19 -16.74 6.24
CA GLU A 53 24.91 -18.17 6.33
C GLU A 53 24.99 -18.58 7.80
N ILE A 54 23.90 -19.13 8.32
CA ILE A 54 23.88 -19.68 9.68
C ILE A 54 24.79 -20.90 9.62
N PRO A 55 25.88 -20.96 10.39
CA PRO A 55 26.74 -22.13 10.39
C PRO A 55 25.92 -23.35 10.80
N GLU A 56 26.04 -24.45 10.04
CA GLU A 56 25.33 -25.70 10.33
C GLU A 56 25.73 -26.30 11.69
N ASP A 57 26.94 -26.02 12.15
CA ASP A 57 27.43 -26.42 13.48
C ASP A 57 27.58 -25.19 14.40
N PRO A 58 26.78 -25.06 15.47
CA PRO A 58 26.93 -23.99 16.44
C PRO A 58 28.22 -24.10 17.28
N TYR A 59 28.95 -25.22 17.19
CA TYR A 59 30.23 -25.43 17.88
C TYR A 59 31.28 -25.96 16.89
N PRO A 60 32.20 -25.11 16.36
CA PRO A 60 33.26 -25.59 15.50
C PRO A 60 34.12 -26.59 16.27
N LYS A 61 34.05 -27.88 15.90
CA LYS A 61 34.94 -28.91 16.42
C LYS A 61 36.38 -28.60 16.01
N GLY A 62 37.19 -28.18 16.97
CA GLY A 62 38.64 -28.07 16.80
C GLY A 62 39.32 -27.61 18.08
N TYR A 63 39.62 -28.59 18.95
CA TYR A 63 40.68 -28.71 19.95
C TYR A 63 41.29 -27.45 20.58
#